data_AF-A0A3A6TWZ6-F1
#
_entry.id   AF-A0A3A6TWZ6-F1
#
_cell.length_a   1.000
_cell.length_b   1.000
_cell.length_c   1.000
_cell.angle_alpha   90.00
_cell.angle_beta   90.00
_cell.angle_gamma   90.00
#
_symmetry.space_group_name_H-M   'P 1'
#
loop_
_entity.id
_entity.type
_entity.pdbx_description
1 polymer ?
#
loop_
_entity_poly.entity_id
_entity_poly.type
_entity_poly.pdbx_seq_one_letter_code
_entity_poly.pdbx_strand_id
1 'polypeptide(L)' 'MTNRKTPEQWQALVRQQSESELTVTAFCRKYKLAISCFYTHKKKSKQQSSF' A
#
# COMPACT_ATOMS: atom_id res chain seq x y z
N MET A 1 -8.07 -1.72 -19.72
CA MET A 1 -8.68 -1.83 -18.37
C MET A 1 -7.73 -1.18 -17.37
N THR A 2 -8.04 0.04 -16.93
CA THR A 2 -7.25 0.77 -15.92
C THR A 2 -7.50 0.12 -14.57
N ASN A 3 -6.59 -0.74 -14.12
CA ASN A 3 -6.67 -1.47 -12.86
C ASN A 3 -6.48 -0.50 -11.68
N ARG A 4 -7.49 0.34 -11.43
CA ARG A 4 -7.57 1.23 -10.26
C ARG A 4 -7.80 0.35 -9.04
N LYS A 5 -6.73 0.12 -8.27
CA LYS A 5 -6.81 -0.57 -6.98
C LYS A 5 -7.74 0.19 -6.05
N THR A 6 -8.74 -0.50 -5.52
CA THR A 6 -9.66 0.06 -4.52
C THR A 6 -8.92 0.34 -3.21
N PRO A 7 -9.44 1.24 -2.36
CA PRO A 7 -8.86 1.48 -1.03
C PRO A 7 -8.69 0.21 -0.20
N GLU A 8 -9.61 -0.75 -0.32
CA GLU A 8 -9.54 -2.06 0.35
C GLU A 8 -8.34 -2.89 -0.14
N GLN A 9 -8.08 -2.91 -1.46
CA GLN A 9 -6.89 -3.57 -2.00
C GLN A 9 -5.60 -2.91 -1.49
N TRP A 10 -5.56 -1.59 -1.33
CA TRP A 10 -4.41 -0.93 -0.73
C TRP A 10 -4.22 -1.28 0.75
N GLN A 11 -5.31 -1.41 1.52
CA GLN A 11 -5.21 -1.88 2.90
C GLN A 11 -4.67 -3.31 2.98
N ALA A 12 -5.14 -4.21 2.11
CA ALA A 12 -4.60 -5.57 2.02
C ALA A 12 -3.11 -5.56 1.67
N LEU A 13 -2.68 -4.73 0.71
CA LEU A 13 -1.27 -4.59 0.35
C LEU A 13 -0.41 -4.02 1.48
N VAL A 14 -0.92 -3.06 2.26
CA VAL A 14 -0.21 -2.50 3.42
C VAL A 14 -0.08 -3.55 4.54
N ARG A 15 -1.12 -4.38 4.75
CA ARG A 15 -1.08 -5.50 5.70
C ARG A 15 -0.07 -6.56 5.23
N GLN A 16 -0.16 -7.00 3.98
CA GLN A 16 0.79 -7.94 3.38
C GLN A 16 2.22 -7.40 3.40
N GLN A 17 2.44 -6.09 3.24
CA GLN A 17 3.76 -5.48 3.39
C GLN A 17 4.21 -5.40 4.85
N SER A 18 3.30 -5.33 5.82
CA SER A 18 3.67 -5.37 7.24
C SER A 18 3.99 -6.80 7.70
N GLU A 19 3.28 -7.79 7.15
CA GLU A 19 3.51 -9.22 7.39
C GLU A 19 4.73 -9.74 6.61
N SER A 20 4.98 -9.19 5.42
CA SER A 20 6.23 -9.43 4.71
C SER A 20 7.30 -8.55 5.35
N GLU A 21 8.35 -9.11 5.91
CA GLU A 21 9.54 -8.37 6.37
C GLU A 21 10.33 -7.68 5.23
N LEU A 22 9.70 -7.51 4.07
CA LEU A 22 10.19 -6.84 2.88
C LEU A 22 10.04 -5.33 3.03
N THR A 23 11.09 -4.62 2.61
CA THR A 23 11.04 -3.16 2.45
C THR A 23 9.95 -2.76 1.46
N VAL A 24 9.34 -1.60 1.69
CA VAL A 24 8.27 -1.04 0.83
C VAL A 24 8.68 -1.02 -0.64
N THR A 25 9.94 -0.73 -0.93
CA THR A 25 10.50 -0.69 -2.29
C THR A 25 10.53 -2.08 -2.94
N ALA A 26 10.98 -3.11 -2.21
CA ALA A 26 10.99 -4.50 -2.70
C ALA A 26 9.56 -5.01 -2.93
N PHE A 27 8.65 -4.72 -1.99
CA PHE A 27 7.24 -5.04 -2.12
C PHE A 27 6.61 -4.35 -3.33
N CYS A 28 6.81 -3.04 -3.49
CA CYS A 28 6.29 -2.30 -4.63
C CYS A 28 6.83 -2.82 -5.97
N ARG A 29 8.11 -3.20 -6.04
CA ARG A 29 8.68 -3.83 -7.25
C ARG A 29 8.02 -5.18 -7.57
N LYS A 30 7.83 -6.04 -6.57
CA LYS A 30 7.19 -7.36 -6.73
C LYS A 30 5.76 -7.25 -7.25
N TYR A 31 4.98 -6.30 -6.73
CA TYR A 31 3.57 -6.10 -7.08
C TYR A 31 3.35 -5.06 -8.19
N LYS A 32 4.43 -4.58 -8.84
CA LYS A 32 4.39 -3.52 -9.86
C LYS A 32 3.59 -2.28 -9.42
N LEU A 33 3.82 -1.85 -8.19
CA LEU A 33 3.18 -0.68 -7.59
C LEU A 33 4.09 0.54 -7.68
N ALA A 34 3.48 1.70 -7.89
CA ALA A 34 4.18 2.96 -7.71
C ALA A 34 4.42 3.20 -6.20
N ILE A 35 5.69 3.39 -5.84
CA ILE A 35 6.12 3.67 -4.47
C ILE A 35 5.42 4.92 -3.92
N SER A 36 5.25 5.96 -4.76
CA SER A 36 4.54 7.19 -4.42
C SER A 36 3.07 6.95 -4.03
N CYS A 37 2.34 6.12 -4.79
CA CYS A 37 0.99 5.71 -4.44
C CYS A 37 0.96 4.94 -3.12
N PHE A 38 1.91 4.03 -2.91
CA PHE A 38 1.98 3.25 -1.68
C PHE A 38 2.16 4.14 -0.45
N TYR A 39 3.10 5.09 -0.46
CA TYR A 39 3.27 6.03 0.66
C TYR A 39 2.05 6.92 0.89
N THR A 40 1.38 7.35 -0.19
CA THR A 40 0.16 8.15 -0.09
C THR A 40 -0.95 7.37 0.62
N HIS A 41 -1.16 6.10 0.25
CA HIS A 41 -2.16 5.24 0.87
C HIS A 41 -1.75 4.79 2.28
N LYS A 42 -0.46 4.55 2.54
CA LYS A 42 0.09 4.25 3.87
C LYS A 42 -0.09 5.43 4.84
N LYS A 43 0.09 6.67 4.36
CA LYS A 43 -0.18 7.88 5.16
C LYS A 43 -1.67 8.05 5.44
N LYS A 44 -2.53 7.82 4.45
CA LYS A 44 -4.00 7.85 4.63
C LYS A 44 -4.50 6.80 5.62
N SER A 45 -3.97 5.58 5.57
CA SER A 45 -4.31 4.51 6.51
C SER A 45 -3.82 4.79 7.93
N LYS A 46 -2.69 5.49 8.12
CA LYS A 46 -2.30 6.00 9.44
C LYS A 46 -3.16 7.17 9.94
N GLN A 47 -3.66 8.02 9.04
CA GLN A 47 -4.53 9.15 9.41
C GLN A 47 -5.98 8.76 9.71
N GLN A 48 -6.41 7.54 9.37
CA GLN A 48 -7.75 7.04 9.74
C GLN A 48 -7.87 6.65 11.23
N SER A 49 -6.88 6.98 12.06
CA SER A 49 -6.90 6.83 13.52
C SER A 49 -7.07 8.17 14.26
N SER A 50 -7.62 9.20 13.62
CA SER A 50 -8.00 10.42 14.35
C SER A 50 -9.13 11.14 13.63
N PHE A 51 -10.36 10.74 13.96
CA PHE A 51 -11.50 11.63 14.17
C PHE A 51 -12.43 10.95 15.18
#